data_AF-A0A432Q838-F1
#
_entry.id   AF-A0A432Q838-F1
#
_cell.length_a   1.000
_cell.length_b   1.000
_cell.length_c   1.000
_cell.angle_alpha   90.00
_cell.angle_beta   90.00
_cell.angle_gamma   90.00
#
_symmetry.space_group_name_H-M   'P 1'
#
loop_
_entity.id
_entity.type
_entity.pdbx_description
1 polymer ?
#
loop_
_entity_poly.entity_id
_entity_poly.type
_entity_poly.pdbx_seq_one_letter_code
_entity_poly.pdbx_strand_id
1 'polypeptide(L)'
;MNISKDKQIALILIAITIAIVYVTRPVWHPFFMLFYVNPALTESLILALVCVILLSKFNIIPTATKNGTLFFILFFALIVVLLPLQQFYTPVYLSHHLNCDRVSVLPEIDPAVVRIVPKVVGDKYAMDALQFPRYTVSTGSIVFINKTPYWGYGLIPEGLVNSFILKDRGAIYVDMSAFGKRTKIVEKYFKVGVGMYITSNYLWQIYDRKYTVDCGNPYFVPYKNSLYIAVPLVGYDLHFSFPVFYTTPKWEGIALIASNGSITFLTPKQAEKCEVLKGQKLFPADLARMYVDSFNYIHGILNVLLYHKDQFEIADVPGQANEQPFLVATNQGLKWIIACEPYGQSYGIFRIYIVDARDGSIQLYQPSSTKALIGPVRAVDYVKQAMPRVDWQTMRAVEPCDREWNSLLAGTSYPIRCVRYSIRDDGQCRKSK
;
A
#
# COMPACT_ATOMS: atom_id res chain seq x y z
N MET A 1 -50.23 14.18 -21.71
CA MET A 1 -50.25 13.27 -20.56
C MET A 1 -49.96 14.07 -19.30
N ASN A 2 -50.97 14.32 -18.45
CA ASN A 2 -50.77 15.03 -17.19
C ASN A 2 -50.24 14.02 -16.16
N ILE A 3 -48.96 14.10 -15.83
CA ILE A 3 -48.33 13.27 -14.79
C ILE A 3 -49.01 13.64 -13.45
N SER A 4 -49.53 12.66 -12.71
CA SER A 4 -50.18 12.91 -11.42
C SER A 4 -49.22 13.62 -10.45
N LYS A 5 -49.75 14.48 -9.56
CA LYS A 5 -48.94 15.23 -8.57
C LYS A 5 -47.98 14.32 -7.79
N ASP A 6 -48.42 13.12 -7.41
CA ASP A 6 -47.59 12.15 -6.68
C ASP A 6 -46.39 11.66 -7.50
N LYS A 7 -46.59 11.43 -8.80
CA LYS A 7 -45.50 11.05 -9.71
C LYS A 7 -44.52 12.21 -9.93
N GLN A 8 -45.00 13.46 -9.95
CA GLN A 8 -44.13 14.63 -10.02
C GLN A 8 -43.28 14.78 -8.75
N ILE A 9 -43.88 14.62 -7.57
CA ILE A 9 -43.17 14.66 -6.28
C ILE A 9 -42.11 13.54 -6.21
N ALA A 10 -42.48 12.31 -6.59
CA ALA A 10 -41.53 11.19 -6.61
C ALA A 10 -40.35 11.46 -7.56
N LEU A 11 -40.60 12.01 -8.74
CA LEU A 11 -39.56 12.37 -9.70
C LEU A 11 -38.61 13.44 -9.14
N ILE A 12 -39.15 14.46 -8.47
CA ILE A 12 -38.37 15.51 -7.81
C ILE A 12 -37.49 14.92 -6.70
N LEU A 13 -38.04 14.04 -5.85
CA LEU A 13 -37.27 13.38 -4.79
C LEU A 13 -36.14 12.51 -5.34
N ILE A 14 -36.40 11.78 -6.43
CA ILE A 14 -35.37 10.99 -7.11
C ILE A 14 -34.28 11.92 -7.67
N ALA A 15 -34.65 13.02 -8.32
CA ALA A 15 -33.70 13.98 -8.86
C ALA A 15 -32.83 14.62 -7.77
N ILE A 16 -33.43 15.01 -6.64
CA ILE A 16 -32.71 15.52 -5.46
C ILE A 16 -31.75 14.46 -4.91
N THR A 17 -32.19 13.20 -4.82
CA THR A 17 -31.36 12.10 -4.33
C THR A 17 -30.16 11.87 -5.23
N ILE A 18 -30.36 11.82 -6.55
CA ILE A 18 -29.27 11.70 -7.53
C ILE A 18 -28.31 12.88 -7.43
N ALA A 19 -28.82 14.11 -7.27
CA ALA A 19 -27.98 15.30 -7.09
C ALA A 19 -27.13 15.22 -5.81
N ILE A 20 -27.71 14.77 -4.69
CA ILE A 20 -26.99 14.57 -3.42
C ILE A 20 -25.91 13.51 -3.59
N VAL A 21 -26.23 12.36 -4.19
CA VAL A 21 -25.26 11.28 -4.44
C VAL A 21 -24.14 11.77 -5.36
N TYR A 22 -24.46 12.55 -6.39
CA TYR A 22 -23.47 13.12 -7.30
C TYR A 22 -22.52 14.09 -6.59
N VAL A 23 -23.03 15.00 -5.77
CA VAL A 23 -22.19 15.96 -5.02
C VAL A 23 -21.37 15.28 -3.94
N THR A 24 -21.93 14.23 -3.30
CA THR A 24 -21.24 13.45 -2.26
C THR A 24 -20.48 12.25 -2.83
N ARG A 25 -20.34 12.13 -4.15
CA ARG A 25 -19.71 10.98 -4.81
C ARG A 25 -18.37 10.56 -4.18
N PRO A 26 -17.45 11.47 -3.77
CA PRO A 26 -16.16 11.03 -3.21
C PRO A 26 -16.30 10.20 -1.92
N VAL A 27 -17.38 10.40 -1.16
CA VAL A 27 -17.70 9.60 0.04
C VAL A 27 -18.08 8.18 -0.34
N TRP A 28 -18.75 8.01 -1.48
CA TRP A 28 -19.19 6.72 -2.02
C TRP A 28 -18.12 6.01 -2.84
N HIS A 29 -16.93 6.62 -2.99
CA HIS A 29 -15.83 6.04 -3.76
C HIS A 29 -15.45 4.64 -3.29
N PRO A 30 -15.22 4.35 -1.98
CA PRO A 30 -14.88 3.00 -1.54
C PRO A 30 -15.97 1.96 -1.87
N PHE A 31 -17.24 2.37 -1.79
CA PHE A 31 -18.37 1.51 -2.14
C PHE A 31 -18.40 1.22 -3.65
N PHE A 32 -18.20 2.23 -4.49
CA PHE A 32 -18.09 2.04 -5.94
C PHE A 32 -16.90 1.15 -6.30
N MET A 33 -15.72 1.43 -5.73
CA MET A 33 -14.51 0.67 -5.99
C MET A 33 -14.64 -0.79 -5.57
N LEU A 34 -15.40 -1.11 -4.53
CA LEU A 34 -15.67 -2.49 -4.15
C LEU A 34 -16.26 -3.31 -5.32
N PHE A 35 -17.24 -2.76 -6.05
CA PHE A 35 -17.85 -3.42 -7.22
C PHE A 35 -17.01 -3.28 -8.50
N TYR A 36 -16.32 -2.14 -8.66
CA TYR A 36 -15.48 -1.91 -9.84
C TYR A 36 -14.23 -2.80 -9.85
N VAL A 37 -13.53 -2.91 -8.72
CA VAL A 37 -12.36 -3.78 -8.55
C VAL A 37 -12.77 -5.24 -8.48
N ASN A 38 -14.00 -5.54 -8.02
CA ASN A 38 -14.54 -6.90 -7.98
C ASN A 38 -15.78 -7.09 -8.87
N PRO A 39 -15.60 -7.18 -10.21
CA PRO A 39 -16.69 -7.43 -11.15
C PRO A 39 -17.54 -8.66 -10.80
N ALA A 40 -16.96 -9.67 -10.14
CA ALA A 40 -17.67 -10.87 -9.67
C ALA A 40 -18.87 -10.53 -8.77
N LEU A 41 -18.82 -9.42 -8.00
CA LEU A 41 -19.95 -8.96 -7.20
C LEU A 41 -21.09 -8.46 -8.09
N THR A 42 -20.77 -7.68 -9.12
CA THR A 42 -21.74 -7.16 -10.09
C THR A 42 -22.31 -8.29 -10.94
N GLU A 43 -21.48 -9.22 -11.39
CA GLU A 43 -21.90 -10.43 -12.10
C GLU A 43 -22.85 -11.27 -11.27
N SER A 44 -22.51 -11.53 -10.00
CA SER A 44 -23.35 -12.30 -9.08
C SER A 44 -24.72 -11.65 -8.91
N LEU A 45 -24.77 -10.32 -8.83
CA LEU A 45 -26.01 -9.54 -8.71
C LEU A 45 -26.88 -9.65 -9.97
N ILE A 46 -26.28 -9.49 -11.14
CA ILE A 46 -26.98 -9.59 -12.44
C ILE A 46 -27.46 -11.02 -12.68
N LEU A 47 -26.60 -12.02 -12.47
CA LEU A 47 -26.93 -13.43 -12.66
C LEU A 47 -28.02 -13.88 -11.69
N ALA A 48 -27.95 -13.52 -10.41
CA ALA A 48 -29.01 -13.82 -9.45
C ALA A 48 -30.35 -13.20 -9.87
N LEU A 49 -30.35 -11.95 -10.34
CA LEU A 49 -31.56 -11.27 -10.83
C LEU A 49 -32.15 -11.99 -12.05
N VAL A 50 -31.32 -12.31 -13.04
CA VAL A 50 -31.74 -13.02 -14.26
C VAL A 50 -32.26 -14.41 -13.94
N CYS A 51 -31.58 -15.17 -13.07
CA CYS A 51 -32.02 -16.49 -12.64
C CYS A 51 -33.39 -16.43 -11.94
N VAL A 52 -33.61 -15.48 -11.02
CA VAL A 52 -34.94 -15.34 -10.37
C VAL A 52 -36.01 -15.00 -11.41
N ILE A 53 -35.76 -14.07 -12.32
CA ILE A 53 -36.73 -13.69 -13.37
C ILE A 53 -37.08 -14.90 -14.25
N LEU A 54 -36.08 -15.68 -14.68
CA LEU A 54 -36.29 -16.86 -15.52
C LEU A 54 -37.05 -17.95 -14.76
N LEU A 55 -36.63 -18.29 -13.54
CA LEU A 55 -37.27 -19.32 -12.74
C LEU A 55 -38.73 -18.98 -12.38
N SER A 56 -39.03 -17.69 -12.11
CA SER A 56 -40.40 -17.22 -11.92
C SER A 56 -41.22 -17.32 -13.20
N LYS A 57 -40.63 -17.00 -14.38
CA LYS A 57 -41.33 -17.08 -15.67
C LYS A 57 -41.68 -18.51 -16.06
N PHE A 58 -40.85 -19.49 -15.72
CA PHE A 58 -41.07 -20.89 -16.04
C PHE A 58 -41.88 -21.65 -14.97
N ASN A 59 -42.41 -20.97 -13.94
CA ASN A 59 -43.15 -21.59 -12.82
C ASN A 59 -42.41 -22.76 -12.14
N ILE A 60 -41.07 -22.73 -12.15
CA ILE A 60 -40.23 -23.78 -11.55
C ILE A 60 -40.20 -23.64 -10.02
N ILE A 61 -40.39 -22.42 -9.50
CA ILE A 61 -40.33 -22.14 -8.07
C ILE A 61 -41.72 -22.30 -7.45
N PRO A 62 -41.86 -23.04 -6.34
CA PRO A 62 -43.11 -23.09 -5.59
C PRO A 62 -43.48 -21.70 -5.08
N THR A 63 -44.74 -21.32 -5.24
CA THR A 63 -45.35 -20.03 -4.84
C THR A 63 -45.07 -19.61 -3.38
N ALA A 64 -44.63 -20.54 -2.54
CA ALA A 64 -44.26 -20.31 -1.15
C ALA A 64 -42.93 -19.54 -0.97
N THR A 65 -42.00 -19.57 -1.93
CA THR A 65 -40.73 -18.83 -1.81
C THR A 65 -40.92 -17.41 -2.32
N LYS A 66 -40.76 -16.40 -1.44
CA LYS A 66 -40.75 -15.00 -1.88
C LYS A 66 -39.55 -14.78 -2.82
N ASN A 67 -39.79 -14.26 -4.02
CA ASN A 67 -38.75 -14.00 -5.04
C ASN A 67 -37.50 -13.28 -4.48
N GLY A 68 -37.68 -12.40 -3.49
CA GLY A 68 -36.57 -11.72 -2.81
C GLY A 68 -35.65 -12.66 -2.03
N THR A 69 -36.19 -13.65 -1.30
CA THR A 69 -35.38 -14.61 -0.55
C THR A 69 -34.54 -15.47 -1.48
N LEU A 70 -35.12 -15.94 -2.59
CA LEU A 70 -34.39 -16.72 -3.59
C LEU A 70 -33.27 -15.89 -4.25
N PHE A 71 -33.54 -14.62 -4.54
CA PHE A 71 -32.52 -13.71 -5.08
C PHE A 71 -31.30 -13.62 -4.16
N PHE A 72 -31.49 -13.41 -2.86
CA PHE A 72 -30.37 -13.34 -1.92
C PHE A 72 -29.63 -14.67 -1.81
N ILE A 73 -30.34 -15.81 -1.76
CA ILE A 73 -29.71 -17.13 -1.73
C ILE A 73 -28.83 -17.34 -2.97
N LEU A 74 -29.35 -17.06 -4.16
CA LEU A 74 -28.59 -17.19 -5.42
C LEU A 74 -27.42 -16.21 -5.47
N PHE A 75 -27.62 -14.96 -5.06
CA PHE A 75 -26.57 -13.94 -5.02
C PHE A 75 -25.40 -14.38 -4.13
N PHE A 76 -25.67 -14.82 -2.90
CA PHE A 76 -24.62 -15.29 -1.99
C PHE A 76 -23.97 -16.60 -2.48
N ALA A 77 -24.76 -17.53 -3.03
CA ALA A 77 -24.21 -18.76 -3.61
C ALA A 77 -23.26 -18.46 -4.78
N LEU A 78 -23.60 -17.50 -5.65
CA LEU A 78 -22.74 -17.06 -6.75
C LEU A 78 -21.48 -16.34 -6.24
N ILE A 79 -21.59 -15.46 -5.23
CA ILE A 79 -20.41 -14.80 -4.64
C ILE A 79 -19.39 -15.83 -4.13
N VAL A 80 -19.85 -16.86 -3.42
CA VAL A 80 -19.00 -17.92 -2.86
C VAL A 80 -18.20 -18.64 -3.95
N VAL A 81 -18.72 -18.71 -5.18
CA VAL A 81 -18.05 -19.35 -6.31
C VAL A 81 -17.23 -18.37 -7.13
N LEU A 82 -17.80 -17.24 -7.55
CA LEU A 82 -17.18 -16.33 -8.52
C LEU A 82 -16.10 -15.44 -7.89
N LEU A 83 -16.28 -15.01 -6.64
CA LEU A 83 -15.32 -14.09 -6.00
C LEU A 83 -13.94 -14.77 -5.77
N PRO A 84 -13.84 -16.00 -5.25
CA PRO A 84 -12.54 -16.68 -5.17
C PRO A 84 -11.88 -16.89 -6.53
N LEU A 85 -12.65 -17.23 -7.56
CA LEU A 85 -12.13 -17.39 -8.93
C LEU A 85 -11.49 -16.09 -9.44
N GLN A 86 -12.16 -14.95 -9.23
CA GLN A 86 -11.62 -13.64 -9.57
C GLN A 86 -10.29 -13.34 -8.85
N GLN A 87 -10.24 -13.65 -7.55
CA GLN A 87 -9.06 -13.43 -6.71
C GLN A 87 -7.87 -14.28 -7.17
N PHE A 88 -8.10 -15.44 -7.78
CA PHE A 88 -7.05 -16.25 -8.37
C PHE A 88 -6.64 -15.80 -9.78
N TYR A 89 -7.58 -15.38 -10.62
CA TYR A 89 -7.26 -14.96 -11.99
C TYR A 89 -6.42 -13.69 -12.05
N THR A 90 -6.61 -12.76 -11.10
CA THR A 90 -5.83 -11.52 -11.03
C THR A 90 -4.31 -11.77 -10.92
N PRO A 91 -3.79 -12.47 -9.90
CA PRO A 91 -2.36 -12.74 -9.80
C PRO A 91 -1.85 -13.71 -10.88
N VAL A 92 -2.67 -14.66 -11.37
CA VAL A 92 -2.29 -15.50 -12.52
C VAL A 92 -2.00 -14.62 -13.74
N TYR A 93 -2.90 -13.69 -14.07
CA TYR A 93 -2.70 -12.78 -15.19
C TYR A 93 -1.43 -11.94 -15.01
N LEU A 94 -1.25 -11.33 -13.85
CA LEU A 94 -0.07 -10.52 -13.53
C LEU A 94 1.22 -11.35 -13.69
N SER A 95 1.27 -12.57 -13.16
CA SER A 95 2.46 -13.43 -13.21
C SER A 95 2.94 -13.76 -14.63
N HIS A 96 2.02 -13.80 -15.60
CA HIS A 96 2.31 -14.11 -17.00
C HIS A 96 2.59 -12.88 -17.86
N HIS A 97 2.13 -11.70 -17.45
CA HIS A 97 2.26 -10.46 -18.23
C HIS A 97 3.28 -9.47 -17.66
N LEU A 98 3.74 -9.67 -16.43
CA LEU A 98 4.83 -8.91 -15.85
C LEU A 98 6.17 -9.49 -16.30
N ASN A 99 7.02 -8.63 -16.86
CA ASN A 99 8.39 -9.00 -17.21
C ASN A 99 9.24 -9.04 -15.93
N CYS A 100 10.01 -10.12 -15.78
CA CYS A 100 10.90 -10.32 -14.65
C CYS A 100 12.27 -10.77 -15.16
N ASP A 101 13.22 -9.84 -15.18
CA ASP A 101 14.56 -10.10 -15.70
C ASP A 101 15.44 -10.72 -14.63
N ARG A 102 16.14 -11.81 -14.97
CA ARG A 102 17.05 -12.46 -14.02
C ARG A 102 18.39 -11.72 -13.96
N VAL A 103 18.84 -11.43 -12.76
CA VAL A 103 20.15 -10.84 -12.50
C VAL A 103 21.01 -11.79 -11.68
N SER A 104 22.30 -11.87 -12.03
CA SER A 104 23.27 -12.73 -11.33
C SER A 104 23.94 -12.06 -10.14
N VAL A 105 23.83 -10.73 -10.04
CA VAL A 105 24.46 -9.91 -8.99
C VAL A 105 23.44 -8.90 -8.50
N LEU A 106 23.39 -8.73 -7.18
CA LEU A 106 22.54 -7.73 -6.54
C LEU A 106 23.15 -6.33 -6.73
N PRO A 107 22.32 -5.29 -6.93
CA PRO A 107 22.81 -3.93 -7.05
C PRO A 107 23.46 -3.50 -5.73
N GLU A 108 24.62 -2.87 -5.84
CA GLU A 108 25.34 -2.36 -4.67
C GLU A 108 24.58 -1.18 -4.06
N ILE A 109 24.48 -1.20 -2.73
CA ILE A 109 23.91 -0.07 -1.98
C ILE A 109 24.80 1.15 -2.15
N ASP A 110 24.19 2.32 -2.35
CA ASP A 110 24.92 3.58 -2.38
C ASP A 110 25.51 3.87 -0.99
N PRO A 111 26.85 3.85 -0.81
CA PRO A 111 27.47 4.06 0.49
C PRO A 111 27.27 5.48 1.01
N ALA A 112 26.90 6.44 0.15
CA ALA A 112 26.60 7.81 0.55
C ALA A 112 25.20 7.95 1.19
N VAL A 113 24.32 6.97 1.00
CA VAL A 113 22.93 7.00 1.47
C VAL A 113 22.73 5.86 2.46
N VAL A 114 23.03 6.12 3.73
CA VAL A 114 22.90 5.10 4.79
C VAL A 114 21.60 5.30 5.57
N ARG A 115 20.72 4.30 5.57
CA ARG A 115 19.56 4.26 6.46
C ARG A 115 19.89 3.58 7.77
N ILE A 116 19.96 4.37 8.83
CA ILE A 116 20.24 3.94 10.20
C ILE A 116 18.97 3.93 11.03
N VAL A 117 18.09 4.94 10.91
CA VAL A 117 16.91 5.08 11.80
C VAL A 117 15.72 4.26 11.28
N PRO A 118 15.27 3.22 12.01
CA PRO A 118 14.08 2.46 11.64
C PRO A 118 12.81 3.30 11.77
N LYS A 119 11.76 2.97 11.03
CA LYS A 119 10.47 3.67 11.02
C LYS A 119 9.91 3.92 12.43
N VAL A 120 9.92 2.91 13.29
CA VAL A 120 9.42 3.01 14.69
C VAL A 120 10.14 4.11 15.48
N VAL A 121 11.45 4.25 15.28
CA VAL A 121 12.25 5.27 15.96
C VAL A 121 11.98 6.64 15.31
N GLY A 122 11.84 6.69 13.98
CA GLY A 122 11.41 7.88 13.26
C GLY A 122 10.07 8.42 13.74
N ASP A 123 9.09 7.53 13.93
CA ASP A 123 7.74 7.88 14.40
C ASP A 123 7.83 8.52 15.79
N LYS A 124 8.59 7.93 16.72
CA LYS A 124 8.83 8.50 18.06
C LYS A 124 9.52 9.86 17.97
N TYR A 125 10.59 9.99 17.19
CA TYR A 125 11.30 11.26 17.05
C TYR A 125 10.43 12.38 16.46
N ALA A 126 9.54 12.05 15.52
CA ALA A 126 8.59 12.99 14.96
C ALA A 126 7.54 13.42 15.99
N MET A 127 6.96 12.48 16.75
CA MET A 127 6.03 12.76 17.84
C MET A 127 6.69 13.61 18.95
N ASP A 128 7.91 13.28 19.35
CA ASP A 128 8.65 14.04 20.36
C ASP A 128 9.08 15.43 19.89
N ALA A 129 9.09 15.68 18.57
CA ALA A 129 9.40 16.99 17.99
C ALA A 129 8.14 17.88 17.86
N LEU A 130 6.96 17.32 18.08
CA LEU A 130 5.69 18.01 17.93
C LEU A 130 5.48 19.02 19.08
N GLN A 131 5.38 20.30 18.71
CA GLN A 131 5.13 21.40 19.66
C GLN A 131 3.74 22.04 19.46
N PHE A 132 2.85 21.37 18.74
CA PHE A 132 1.58 21.93 18.29
C PHE A 132 0.39 21.15 18.90
N PRO A 133 -0.26 21.64 19.97
CA PRO A 133 -1.24 20.87 20.75
C PRO A 133 -2.52 20.43 20.00
N ARG A 134 -2.81 20.98 18.83
CA ARG A 134 -4.01 20.66 18.01
C ARG A 134 -3.67 19.87 16.75
N TYR A 135 -2.43 19.40 16.63
CA TYR A 135 -1.91 18.71 15.47
C TYR A 135 -1.24 17.43 15.90
N THR A 136 -1.18 16.46 14.99
CA THR A 136 -0.46 15.20 15.14
C THR A 136 0.33 14.90 13.87
N VAL A 137 1.11 13.83 13.88
CA VAL A 137 1.92 13.39 12.74
C VAL A 137 1.15 12.37 11.90
N SER A 138 1.21 12.49 10.57
CA SER A 138 0.61 11.48 9.66
C SER A 138 1.42 10.18 9.65
N THR A 139 1.00 9.20 8.86
CA THR A 139 1.84 8.03 8.55
C THR A 139 3.15 8.46 7.91
N GLY A 140 4.27 7.95 8.43
CA GLY A 140 5.61 8.24 7.94
C GLY A 140 5.93 7.54 6.63
N SER A 141 6.58 8.27 5.71
CA SER A 141 7.01 7.75 4.41
C SER A 141 8.41 8.27 4.08
N ILE A 142 9.26 7.43 3.49
CA ILE A 142 10.63 7.83 3.13
C ILE A 142 10.60 8.87 2.01
N VAL A 143 11.30 10.00 2.21
CA VAL A 143 11.47 11.08 1.24
C VAL A 143 12.95 11.46 1.18
N PHE A 144 13.45 11.77 -0.02
CA PHE A 144 14.84 12.20 -0.20
C PHE A 144 14.93 13.72 -0.26
N ILE A 145 15.77 14.34 0.57
CA ILE A 145 16.04 15.77 0.52
C ILE A 145 17.53 15.94 0.28
N ASN A 146 17.90 16.53 -0.86
CA ASN A 146 19.31 16.67 -1.27
C ASN A 146 20.10 15.35 -1.22
N LYS A 147 19.48 14.24 -1.67
CA LYS A 147 20.00 12.86 -1.62
C LYS A 147 20.11 12.22 -0.23
N THR A 148 19.76 12.94 0.83
CA THR A 148 19.70 12.36 2.19
C THR A 148 18.30 11.79 2.44
N PRO A 149 18.18 10.56 2.97
CA PRO A 149 16.90 9.95 3.28
C PRO A 149 16.32 10.50 4.59
N TYR A 150 15.03 10.84 4.57
CA TYR A 150 14.27 11.29 5.74
C TYR A 150 12.98 10.50 5.87
N TRP A 151 12.58 10.21 7.11
CA TRP A 151 11.20 9.87 7.40
C TRP A 151 10.38 11.17 7.36
N GLY A 152 9.54 11.31 6.34
CA GLY A 152 8.65 12.45 6.15
C GLY A 152 7.27 12.18 6.73
N TYR A 153 6.79 13.11 7.54
CA TYR A 153 5.50 13.07 8.21
C TYR A 153 4.73 14.35 7.90
N GLY A 154 3.46 14.26 7.58
CA GLY A 154 2.57 15.43 7.50
C GLY A 154 2.22 15.92 8.90
N LEU A 155 2.17 17.24 9.08
CA LEU A 155 1.65 17.86 10.29
C LEU A 155 0.15 18.13 10.10
N ILE A 156 -0.67 17.21 10.60
CA ILE A 156 -2.12 17.15 10.33
C ILE A 156 -2.93 17.56 11.56
N PRO A 157 -4.13 18.16 11.41
CA PRO A 157 -5.01 18.44 12.53
C PRO A 157 -5.37 17.17 13.32
N GLU A 158 -5.38 17.25 14.64
CA GLU A 158 -5.76 16.13 15.51
C GLU A 158 -7.19 16.27 16.02
N GLY A 159 -8.01 15.23 15.82
CA GLY A 159 -9.39 15.18 16.29
C GLY A 159 -10.41 15.74 15.30
N LEU A 160 -11.64 15.20 15.36
CA LEU A 160 -12.69 15.40 14.36
C LEU A 160 -12.99 16.88 14.09
N VAL A 161 -13.20 17.68 15.14
CA VAL A 161 -13.52 19.12 15.00
C VAL A 161 -12.37 19.89 14.37
N ASN A 162 -11.13 19.56 14.74
CA ASN A 162 -9.95 20.23 14.21
C ASN A 162 -9.75 19.90 12.72
N SER A 163 -10.05 18.69 12.26
CA SER A 163 -9.97 18.31 10.84
C SER A 163 -10.95 19.06 9.92
N PHE A 164 -12.03 19.63 10.46
CA PHE A 164 -12.95 20.50 9.70
C PHE A 164 -12.53 21.97 9.69
N ILE A 165 -11.90 22.44 10.78
CA ILE A 165 -11.62 23.87 11.00
C ILE A 165 -10.19 24.24 10.59
N LEU A 166 -9.22 23.39 10.92
CA LEU A 166 -7.80 23.66 10.73
C LEU A 166 -7.30 23.12 9.39
N LYS A 167 -6.19 23.69 8.95
CA LYS A 167 -5.46 23.27 7.76
C LYS A 167 -4.22 22.51 8.15
N ASP A 168 -3.82 21.52 7.35
CA ASP A 168 -2.52 20.86 7.51
C ASP A 168 -1.41 21.92 7.53
N ARG A 169 -0.50 21.79 8.50
CA ARG A 169 0.47 22.84 8.85
C ARG A 169 1.89 22.57 8.32
N GLY A 170 2.05 21.57 7.47
CA GLY A 170 3.33 21.31 6.77
C GLY A 170 3.81 19.89 6.98
N ALA A 171 5.12 19.72 7.15
CA ALA A 171 5.72 18.41 7.32
C ALA A 171 6.91 18.41 8.30
N ILE A 172 7.12 17.28 8.97
CA ILE A 172 8.26 16.97 9.83
C ILE A 172 9.14 15.94 9.12
N TYR A 173 10.44 16.18 9.11
CA TYR A 173 11.44 15.31 8.51
C TYR A 173 12.42 14.84 9.56
N VAL A 174 12.53 13.54 9.74
CA VAL A 174 13.50 12.91 10.66
C VAL A 174 14.63 12.31 9.84
N ASP A 175 15.86 12.76 10.06
CA ASP A 175 17.04 12.28 9.35
C ASP A 175 17.25 10.79 9.61
N MET A 176 17.35 9.99 8.55
CA MET A 176 17.53 8.55 8.67
C MET A 176 19.01 8.15 8.80
N SER A 177 19.94 9.08 8.56
CA SER A 177 21.37 8.80 8.42
C SER A 177 22.16 8.91 9.72
N ALA A 178 21.55 9.42 10.79
CA ALA A 178 22.21 9.66 12.06
C ALA A 178 21.44 9.01 13.22
N PHE A 179 22.16 8.48 14.21
CA PHE A 179 21.55 7.88 15.41
C PHE A 179 20.88 8.90 16.34
N GLY A 180 21.26 10.18 16.27
CA GLY A 180 20.69 11.23 17.10
C GLY A 180 19.38 11.79 16.55
N LYS A 181 18.51 12.29 17.44
CA LYS A 181 17.28 13.01 17.05
C LYS A 181 17.63 14.26 16.26
N ARG A 182 17.55 14.18 14.92
CA ARG A 182 17.68 15.29 13.99
C ARG A 182 16.38 15.45 13.23
N THR A 183 15.59 16.42 13.67
CA THR A 183 14.27 16.70 13.12
C THR A 183 14.25 18.09 12.51
N LYS A 184 13.61 18.21 11.34
CA LYS A 184 13.39 19.47 10.65
C LYS A 184 11.90 19.63 10.42
N ILE A 185 11.34 20.73 10.91
CA ILE A 185 9.94 21.08 10.68
C ILE A 185 9.91 22.10 9.54
N VAL A 186 9.11 21.83 8.51
CA VAL A 186 8.84 22.76 7.42
C VAL A 186 7.38 23.14 7.52
N GLU A 187 7.13 24.34 8.04
CA GLU A 187 5.78 24.87 8.21
C GLU A 187 5.27 25.49 6.91
N LYS A 188 4.20 24.91 6.37
CA LYS A 188 3.48 25.46 5.22
C LYS A 188 2.04 24.98 5.27
N TYR A 189 1.10 25.92 5.29
CA TYR A 189 -0.30 25.58 5.27
C TYR A 189 -0.72 25.04 3.90
N PHE A 190 -1.49 23.96 3.93
CA PHE A 190 -2.13 23.42 2.74
C PHE A 190 -3.58 23.87 2.63
N LYS A 191 -4.01 24.22 1.42
CA LYS A 191 -5.44 24.39 1.14
C LYS A 191 -6.16 23.04 1.01
N VAL A 192 -5.46 22.03 0.51
CA VAL A 192 -5.93 20.65 0.38
C VAL A 192 -4.90 19.74 1.02
N GLY A 193 -5.31 18.97 2.03
CA GLY A 193 -4.39 18.23 2.90
C GLY A 193 -4.85 16.79 3.18
N VAL A 194 -3.96 16.02 3.80
CA VAL A 194 -4.19 14.64 4.24
C VAL A 194 -5.10 14.61 5.47
N GLY A 195 -4.91 15.54 6.41
CA GLY A 195 -5.63 15.58 7.69
C GLY A 195 -6.94 16.34 7.72
N MET A 196 -7.31 16.98 6.60
CA MET A 196 -8.50 17.82 6.47
C MET A 196 -9.70 16.98 5.99
N TYR A 197 -10.93 17.39 6.26
CA TYR A 197 -12.15 16.67 5.85
C TYR A 197 -12.95 17.33 4.71
N ILE A 198 -13.86 16.55 4.11
CA ILE A 198 -14.76 16.92 3.00
C ILE A 198 -13.99 17.56 1.83
N THR A 199 -14.35 18.77 1.41
CA THR A 199 -13.84 19.41 0.19
C THR A 199 -12.37 19.84 0.32
N SER A 200 -11.84 19.92 1.54
CA SER A 200 -10.42 20.22 1.75
C SER A 200 -9.57 18.95 1.91
N ASN A 201 -10.20 17.77 1.96
CA ASN A 201 -9.49 16.50 1.96
C ASN A 201 -8.92 16.19 0.58
N TYR A 202 -7.69 15.68 0.54
CA TYR A 202 -7.04 15.30 -0.72
C TYR A 202 -7.76 14.18 -1.47
N LEU A 203 -8.27 13.14 -0.79
CA LEU A 203 -9.03 12.06 -1.41
C LEU A 203 -10.30 12.59 -2.05
N TRP A 204 -11.03 13.49 -1.36
CA TRP A 204 -12.21 14.12 -1.94
C TRP A 204 -11.90 14.79 -3.27
N GLN A 205 -10.84 15.60 -3.30
CA GLN A 205 -10.44 16.34 -4.49
C GLN A 205 -9.90 15.45 -5.62
N ILE A 206 -9.21 14.36 -5.28
CA ILE A 206 -8.74 13.38 -6.26
C ILE A 206 -9.93 12.63 -6.85
N TYR A 207 -10.79 12.04 -6.02
CA TYR A 207 -11.93 11.24 -6.46
C TYR A 207 -12.97 12.06 -7.22
N ASP A 208 -13.14 13.34 -6.90
CA ASP A 208 -14.00 14.23 -7.67
C ASP A 208 -13.53 14.39 -9.13
N ARG A 209 -12.23 14.25 -9.42
CA ARG A 209 -11.66 14.42 -10.77
C ARG A 209 -11.29 13.11 -11.45
N LYS A 210 -10.84 12.11 -10.68
CA LYS A 210 -10.49 10.76 -11.10
C LYS A 210 -11.13 9.76 -10.13
N TYR A 211 -12.33 9.28 -10.47
CA TYR A 211 -13.16 8.46 -9.59
C TYR A 211 -12.88 6.95 -9.66
N THR A 212 -12.09 6.50 -10.62
CA THR A 212 -11.84 5.07 -10.89
C THR A 212 -10.42 4.65 -10.50
N VAL A 213 -9.80 5.35 -9.55
CA VAL A 213 -8.41 5.14 -9.13
C VAL A 213 -8.34 5.02 -7.63
N ASP A 214 -7.49 4.13 -7.15
CA ASP A 214 -7.12 4.09 -5.74
C ASP A 214 -5.87 4.91 -5.47
N CYS A 215 -5.83 5.50 -4.28
CA CYS A 215 -4.70 6.30 -3.82
C CYS A 215 -3.77 5.45 -2.96
N GLY A 216 -2.48 5.40 -3.32
CA GLY A 216 -1.43 4.86 -2.45
C GLY A 216 -1.06 5.82 -1.33
N ASN A 217 -0.10 5.40 -0.50
CA ASN A 217 0.35 6.18 0.66
C ASN A 217 0.94 7.55 0.25
N PRO A 218 0.37 8.68 0.72
CA PRO A 218 0.86 10.02 0.39
C PRO A 218 2.21 10.29 1.06
N TYR A 219 3.05 11.11 0.43
CA TYR A 219 4.32 11.57 1.02
C TYR A 219 4.60 13.04 0.69
N PHE A 220 5.30 13.72 1.60
CA PHE A 220 5.49 15.17 1.58
C PHE A 220 6.87 15.54 1.02
N VAL A 221 6.91 16.14 -0.16
CA VAL A 221 8.14 16.51 -0.87
C VAL A 221 8.40 18.00 -0.72
N PRO A 222 9.49 18.40 -0.04
CA PRO A 222 9.90 19.80 -0.01
C PRO A 222 10.68 20.12 -1.28
N TYR A 223 10.30 21.18 -1.98
CA TYR A 223 10.99 21.62 -3.19
C TYR A 223 11.04 23.15 -3.24
N LYS A 224 12.26 23.70 -3.27
CA LYS A 224 12.53 25.14 -3.13
C LYS A 224 11.86 25.68 -1.85
N ASN A 225 11.08 26.75 -1.94
CA ASN A 225 10.33 27.35 -0.81
C ASN A 225 8.87 26.88 -0.73
N SER A 226 8.55 25.73 -1.36
CA SER A 226 7.22 25.16 -1.42
C SER A 226 7.22 23.72 -0.91
N LEU A 227 6.03 23.28 -0.48
CA LEU A 227 5.78 21.94 -0.01
C LEU A 227 4.68 21.31 -0.88
N TYR A 228 4.91 20.06 -1.29
CA TYR A 228 4.02 19.30 -2.14
C TYR A 228 3.66 17.97 -1.47
N ILE A 229 2.46 17.47 -1.73
CA ILE A 229 2.03 16.12 -1.36
C ILE A 229 1.97 15.32 -2.66
N ALA A 230 2.74 14.24 -2.72
CA ALA A 230 2.72 13.31 -3.83
C ALA A 230 1.93 12.07 -3.43
N VAL A 231 0.95 11.69 -4.25
CA VAL A 231 0.05 10.57 -4.00
C VAL A 231 0.10 9.62 -5.21
N PRO A 232 0.68 8.42 -5.08
CA PRO A 232 0.64 7.42 -6.14
C PRO A 232 -0.82 7.03 -6.47
N LEU A 233 -1.12 6.86 -7.75
CA LEU A 233 -2.44 6.45 -8.23
C LEU A 233 -2.36 5.06 -8.86
N VAL A 234 -3.30 4.20 -8.48
CA VAL A 234 -3.46 2.85 -9.03
C VAL A 234 -4.78 2.81 -9.80
N GLY A 235 -4.70 2.48 -11.09
CA GLY A 235 -5.86 2.23 -11.95
C GLY A 235 -6.09 0.73 -12.12
N TYR A 236 -7.17 0.36 -12.80
CA TYR A 236 -7.54 -1.04 -12.99
C TYR A 236 -7.93 -1.31 -14.44
N ASP A 237 -7.45 -2.43 -14.98
CA ASP A 237 -7.86 -2.95 -16.29
C ASP A 237 -8.78 -4.15 -16.13
N LEU A 238 -9.87 -4.16 -16.91
CA LEU A 238 -10.88 -5.23 -16.88
C LEU A 238 -10.49 -6.34 -17.85
N HIS A 239 -10.52 -7.58 -17.35
CA HIS A 239 -10.25 -8.78 -18.11
C HIS A 239 -11.38 -9.80 -17.91
N PHE A 240 -11.39 -10.81 -18.77
CA PHE A 240 -12.34 -11.91 -18.70
C PHE A 240 -11.58 -13.24 -18.81
N SER A 241 -11.88 -14.16 -17.90
CA SER A 241 -11.45 -15.55 -17.97
C SER A 241 -12.65 -16.40 -17.55
N PHE A 242 -13.09 -17.31 -18.41
CA PHE A 242 -14.32 -18.04 -18.16
C PHE A 242 -14.30 -18.69 -16.75
N PRO A 243 -15.34 -18.48 -15.91
CA PRO A 243 -16.61 -17.81 -16.17
C PRO A 243 -16.74 -16.38 -15.62
N VAL A 244 -15.65 -15.72 -15.23
CA VAL A 244 -15.65 -14.49 -14.40
C VAL A 244 -14.89 -13.33 -15.05
N PHE A 245 -15.39 -12.10 -14.93
CA PHE A 245 -14.58 -10.90 -15.16
C PHE A 245 -13.77 -10.54 -13.92
N TYR A 246 -12.55 -10.09 -14.13
CA TYR A 246 -11.63 -9.71 -13.05
C TYR A 246 -10.87 -8.46 -13.44
N THR A 247 -10.35 -7.73 -12.45
CA THR A 247 -9.54 -6.54 -12.70
C THR A 247 -8.10 -6.76 -12.33
N THR A 248 -7.17 -6.09 -13.01
CA THR A 248 -5.75 -6.10 -12.67
C THR A 248 -5.28 -4.67 -12.35
N PRO A 249 -4.57 -4.46 -11.23
CA PRO A 249 -4.09 -3.13 -10.86
C PRO A 249 -2.88 -2.72 -11.69
N LYS A 250 -2.87 -1.47 -12.13
CA LYS A 250 -1.77 -0.84 -12.86
C LYS A 250 -1.37 0.49 -12.25
N TRP A 251 -0.11 0.86 -12.40
CA TRP A 251 0.35 2.17 -12.01
C TRP A 251 -0.14 3.24 -13.00
N GLU A 252 -1.10 4.06 -12.55
CA GLU A 252 -1.76 5.09 -13.37
C GLU A 252 -1.00 6.43 -13.34
N GLY A 253 -0.16 6.64 -12.31
CA GLY A 253 0.69 7.83 -12.17
C GLY A 253 0.70 8.42 -10.76
N ILE A 254 0.80 9.74 -10.65
CA ILE A 254 0.88 10.47 -9.36
C ILE A 254 -0.01 11.72 -9.40
N ALA A 255 -0.80 11.93 -8.35
CA ALA A 255 -1.40 13.22 -8.06
C ALA A 255 -0.41 14.05 -7.23
N LEU A 256 0.01 15.19 -7.77
CA LEU A 256 0.86 16.16 -7.09
C LEU A 256 0.02 17.33 -6.60
N ILE A 257 -0.01 17.54 -5.29
CA ILE A 257 -0.83 18.56 -4.62
C ILE A 257 0.11 19.62 -4.07
N ALA A 258 -0.01 20.85 -4.54
CA ALA A 258 0.75 21.96 -4.02
C ALA A 258 0.07 22.60 -2.80
N SER A 259 0.85 23.27 -1.95
CA SER A 259 0.33 24.01 -0.78
C SER A 259 -0.82 25.00 -1.07
N ASN A 260 -0.88 25.60 -2.26
CA ASN A 260 -1.96 26.50 -2.68
C ASN A 260 -3.28 25.77 -3.02
N GLY A 261 -3.29 24.44 -3.06
CA GLY A 261 -4.44 23.60 -3.42
C GLY A 261 -4.54 23.22 -4.90
N SER A 262 -3.57 23.57 -5.74
CA SER A 262 -3.53 23.08 -7.12
C SER A 262 -3.14 21.60 -7.14
N ILE A 263 -3.91 20.79 -7.86
CA ILE A 263 -3.68 19.36 -8.04
C ILE A 263 -3.33 19.12 -9.50
N THR A 264 -2.18 18.52 -9.74
CA THR A 264 -1.71 18.13 -11.07
C THR A 264 -1.62 16.61 -11.12
N PHE A 265 -2.35 16.01 -12.06
CA PHE A 265 -2.26 14.57 -12.32
C PHE A 265 -1.16 14.33 -13.34
N LEU A 266 -0.14 13.56 -12.94
CA LEU A 266 1.00 13.21 -13.78
C LEU A 266 0.88 11.75 -14.16
N THR A 267 0.99 11.43 -15.45
CA THR A 267 1.20 10.05 -15.91
C THR A 267 2.58 9.54 -15.49
N PRO A 268 2.87 8.23 -15.51
CA PRO A 268 4.20 7.68 -15.18
C PRO A 268 5.35 8.43 -15.85
N LYS A 269 5.28 8.63 -17.18
CA LYS A 269 6.29 9.34 -17.97
C LYS A 269 6.41 10.83 -17.60
N GLN A 270 5.33 11.48 -17.18
CA GLN A 270 5.35 12.87 -16.72
C GLN A 270 5.93 12.98 -15.31
N ALA A 271 5.61 12.01 -14.43
CA ALA A 271 6.12 11.95 -13.06
C ALA A 271 7.64 11.77 -13.02
N GLU A 272 8.19 10.94 -13.91
CA GLU A 272 9.65 10.76 -14.06
C GLU A 272 10.39 12.06 -14.40
N LYS A 273 9.80 12.87 -15.27
CA LYS A 273 10.35 14.15 -15.76
C LYS A 273 10.07 15.33 -14.83
N CYS A 274 9.20 15.17 -13.84
CA CYS A 274 8.82 16.24 -12.93
C CYS A 274 9.99 16.62 -12.01
N GLU A 275 10.38 17.90 -12.01
CA GLU A 275 11.50 18.37 -11.20
C GLU A 275 11.27 18.18 -9.69
N VAL A 276 10.03 18.34 -9.23
CA VAL A 276 9.66 18.17 -7.81
C VAL A 276 9.89 16.73 -7.35
N LEU A 277 9.62 15.76 -8.23
CA LEU A 277 9.70 14.32 -7.93
C LEU A 277 11.05 13.71 -8.31
N LYS A 278 12.02 14.52 -8.72
CA LYS A 278 13.35 14.04 -9.10
C LYS A 278 14.05 13.40 -7.91
N GLY A 279 14.45 12.14 -8.07
CA GLY A 279 15.10 11.36 -7.01
C GLY A 279 14.15 10.89 -5.91
N GLN A 280 12.84 10.98 -6.10
CA GLN A 280 11.84 10.36 -5.24
C GLN A 280 11.38 9.01 -5.80
N LYS A 281 10.82 8.18 -4.93
CA LYS A 281 10.05 6.99 -5.34
C LYS A 281 8.75 7.43 -6.00
N LEU A 282 8.40 6.82 -7.12
CA LEU A 282 7.17 7.11 -7.86
C LEU A 282 6.22 5.91 -7.83
N PHE A 283 6.77 4.72 -7.95
CA PHE A 283 6.04 3.46 -7.97
C PHE A 283 5.60 3.07 -6.55
N PRO A 284 4.31 2.75 -6.33
CA PRO A 284 3.79 2.45 -5.00
C PRO A 284 4.31 1.12 -4.44
N ALA A 285 4.64 1.11 -3.14
CA ALA A 285 5.15 -0.06 -2.43
C ALA A 285 4.17 -1.24 -2.44
N ASP A 286 2.89 -0.98 -2.18
CA ASP A 286 1.84 -2.02 -2.12
C ASP A 286 1.66 -2.71 -3.47
N LEU A 287 1.78 -1.96 -4.57
CA LEU A 287 1.73 -2.51 -5.92
C LEU A 287 2.96 -3.35 -6.24
N ALA A 288 4.15 -2.90 -5.83
CA ALA A 288 5.38 -3.69 -5.97
C ALA A 288 5.29 -5.02 -5.21
N ARG A 289 4.75 -4.98 -3.98
CA ARG A 289 4.50 -6.17 -3.16
C ARG A 289 3.55 -7.14 -3.87
N MET A 290 2.41 -6.63 -4.35
CA MET A 290 1.41 -7.44 -5.06
C MET A 290 1.95 -8.04 -6.35
N TYR A 291 2.72 -7.27 -7.12
CA TYR A 291 3.35 -7.76 -8.36
C TYR A 291 4.32 -8.89 -8.07
N VAL A 292 5.15 -8.75 -7.04
CA VAL A 292 6.04 -9.84 -6.63
C VAL A 292 5.26 -11.05 -6.14
N ASP A 293 4.27 -10.87 -5.27
CA ASP A 293 3.46 -11.98 -4.76
C ASP A 293 2.73 -12.73 -5.89
N SER A 294 2.34 -12.03 -6.96
CA SER A 294 1.70 -12.65 -8.12
C SER A 294 2.55 -13.75 -8.77
N PHE A 295 3.90 -13.69 -8.70
CA PHE A 295 4.76 -14.74 -9.27
C PHE A 295 4.60 -16.11 -8.60
N ASN A 296 3.97 -16.20 -7.43
CA ASN A 296 3.55 -17.49 -6.85
C ASN A 296 2.58 -18.26 -7.77
N TYR A 297 1.85 -17.55 -8.63
CA TYR A 297 0.85 -18.08 -9.54
C TYR A 297 1.38 -18.43 -10.93
N ILE A 298 2.70 -18.35 -11.18
CA ILE A 298 3.30 -18.62 -12.50
C ILE A 298 3.06 -20.06 -13.00
N HIS A 299 2.81 -21.00 -12.08
CA HIS A 299 2.46 -22.38 -12.37
C HIS A 299 0.96 -22.67 -12.23
N GLY A 300 0.13 -21.63 -12.14
CA GLY A 300 -1.32 -21.71 -12.06
C GLY A 300 -1.87 -21.92 -10.65
N ILE A 301 -3.20 -21.94 -10.56
CA ILE A 301 -3.95 -21.94 -9.29
C ILE A 301 -3.73 -23.24 -8.51
N LEU A 302 -3.74 -24.40 -9.19
CA LEU A 302 -3.52 -25.69 -8.55
C LEU A 302 -2.12 -25.81 -7.94
N ASN A 303 -1.14 -25.09 -8.48
CA ASN A 303 0.19 -25.05 -7.89
C ASN A 303 0.15 -24.41 -6.50
N VAL A 304 -0.45 -23.24 -6.38
CA VAL A 304 -0.54 -22.50 -5.11
C VAL A 304 -1.36 -23.28 -4.07
N LEU A 305 -2.37 -24.04 -4.49
CA LEU A 305 -3.27 -24.75 -3.58
C LEU A 305 -2.79 -26.15 -3.16
N LEU A 306 -2.06 -26.86 -4.03
CA LEU A 306 -1.77 -28.29 -3.82
C LEU A 306 -0.29 -28.64 -3.98
N TYR A 307 0.36 -28.17 -5.06
CA TYR A 307 1.70 -28.68 -5.43
C TYR A 307 2.85 -27.87 -4.83
N HIS A 308 2.65 -26.57 -4.60
CA HIS A 308 3.60 -25.62 -4.04
C HIS A 308 4.97 -25.58 -4.74
N LYS A 309 5.01 -25.86 -6.05
CA LYS A 309 6.25 -25.82 -6.84
C LYS A 309 6.74 -24.39 -6.97
N ASP A 310 8.00 -24.16 -6.63
CA ASP A 310 8.67 -22.86 -6.79
C ASP A 310 7.92 -21.68 -6.11
N GLN A 311 7.06 -22.00 -5.13
CA GLN A 311 6.28 -21.05 -4.36
C GLN A 311 7.12 -20.49 -3.22
N PHE A 312 6.85 -19.24 -2.88
CA PHE A 312 7.55 -18.51 -1.83
C PHE A 312 6.58 -17.70 -0.98
N GLU A 313 7.06 -17.32 0.20
CA GLU A 313 6.40 -16.37 1.09
C GLU A 313 7.30 -15.14 1.22
N ILE A 314 6.70 -13.94 1.27
CA ILE A 314 7.46 -12.72 1.53
C ILE A 314 7.91 -12.76 3.00
N ALA A 315 9.21 -12.64 3.23
CA ALA A 315 9.83 -12.88 4.54
C ALA A 315 9.68 -11.66 5.47
N ASP A 316 8.45 -11.34 5.87
CA ASP A 316 8.22 -10.25 6.82
C ASP A 316 8.72 -10.61 8.22
N VAL A 317 9.20 -9.60 8.95
CA VAL A 317 9.62 -9.76 10.34
C VAL A 317 8.40 -9.69 11.25
N PRO A 318 8.11 -10.73 12.06
CA PRO A 318 6.96 -10.72 12.95
C PRO A 318 6.97 -9.53 13.91
N GLY A 319 5.84 -8.81 14.00
CA GLY A 319 5.66 -7.67 14.91
C GLY A 319 6.36 -6.38 14.48
N GLN A 320 6.85 -6.31 13.24
CA GLN A 320 7.46 -5.11 12.67
C GLN A 320 6.40 -4.11 12.18
N ALA A 321 6.69 -2.82 12.30
CA ALA A 321 5.77 -1.73 11.88
C ALA A 321 6.03 -1.23 10.44
N ASN A 322 7.00 -1.79 9.73
CA ASN A 322 7.31 -1.46 8.33
C ASN A 322 7.47 -2.76 7.55
N GLU A 323 6.42 -3.25 6.91
CA GLU A 323 6.46 -4.49 6.13
C GLU A 323 7.24 -4.30 4.81
N GLN A 324 7.68 -5.40 4.19
CA GLN A 324 8.32 -5.34 2.88
C GLN A 324 7.32 -4.83 1.81
N PRO A 325 7.76 -4.10 0.77
CA PRO A 325 9.14 -3.88 0.34
C PRO A 325 9.92 -2.84 1.15
N PHE A 326 11.23 -3.05 1.28
CA PHE A 326 12.13 -2.02 1.81
C PHE A 326 12.65 -1.12 0.68
N LEU A 327 12.57 0.20 0.87
CA LEU A 327 13.19 1.15 -0.06
C LEU A 327 14.69 1.24 0.23
N VAL A 328 15.50 0.88 -0.76
CA VAL A 328 16.95 0.91 -0.68
C VAL A 328 17.49 1.78 -1.81
N ALA A 329 18.43 2.67 -1.49
CA ALA A 329 19.15 3.44 -2.50
C ALA A 329 20.36 2.65 -2.98
N THR A 330 20.42 2.39 -4.28
CA THR A 330 21.52 1.67 -4.93
C THR A 330 22.24 2.58 -5.90
N ASN A 331 23.40 2.13 -6.37
CA ASN A 331 24.14 2.80 -7.45
C ASN A 331 23.33 2.91 -8.76
N GLN A 332 22.28 2.10 -8.92
CA GLN A 332 21.36 2.10 -10.07
C GLN A 332 20.06 2.88 -9.80
N GLY A 333 19.91 3.52 -8.63
CA GLY A 333 18.73 4.30 -8.27
C GLY A 333 17.98 3.73 -7.07
N LEU A 334 16.75 4.21 -6.85
CA LEU A 334 15.91 3.74 -5.74
C LEU A 334 15.23 2.43 -6.12
N LYS A 335 15.38 1.40 -5.27
CA LYS A 335 14.79 0.08 -5.49
C LYS A 335 13.95 -0.34 -4.28
N TRP A 336 12.79 -0.91 -4.57
CA TRP A 336 12.01 -1.70 -3.63
C TRP A 336 12.58 -3.11 -3.60
N ILE A 337 13.15 -3.52 -2.46
CA ILE A 337 13.72 -4.84 -2.29
C ILE A 337 12.74 -5.71 -1.50
N ILE A 338 12.45 -6.89 -2.05
CA ILE A 338 11.56 -7.90 -1.46
C ILE A 338 12.33 -9.22 -1.37
N ALA A 339 12.62 -9.65 -0.15
CA ALA A 339 13.21 -10.94 0.15
C ALA A 339 12.12 -11.97 0.44
N CYS A 340 12.23 -13.12 -0.21
CA CYS A 340 11.26 -14.21 -0.11
C CYS A 340 11.93 -15.50 0.40
N GLU A 341 11.22 -16.19 1.28
CA GLU A 341 11.56 -17.53 1.78
C GLU A 341 10.77 -18.59 0.97
N PRO A 342 11.26 -19.83 0.79
CA PRO A 342 10.46 -20.88 0.18
C PRO A 342 9.17 -21.09 0.97
N TYR A 343 8.10 -21.47 0.28
CA TYR A 343 6.86 -21.87 0.94
C TYR A 343 7.10 -23.07 1.88
N GLY A 344 6.48 -23.02 3.06
CA GLY A 344 6.77 -23.92 4.17
C GLY A 344 7.78 -23.31 5.15
N GLN A 345 7.92 -23.89 6.35
CA GLN A 345 8.74 -23.35 7.45
C GLN A 345 10.25 -23.38 7.14
N SER A 346 10.70 -22.58 6.19
CA SER A 346 12.07 -22.44 5.72
C SER A 346 12.56 -21.02 6.02
N TYR A 347 13.70 -20.93 6.69
CA TYR A 347 14.25 -19.64 7.17
C TYR A 347 15.46 -19.16 6.35
N GLY A 348 15.54 -19.59 5.08
CA GLY A 348 16.59 -19.20 4.15
C GLY A 348 16.00 -18.40 2.98
N ILE A 349 16.68 -17.34 2.56
CA ILE A 349 16.20 -16.52 1.43
C ILE A 349 16.35 -17.32 0.14
N PHE A 350 15.22 -17.56 -0.52
CA PHE A 350 15.11 -18.31 -1.77
C PHE A 350 15.21 -17.42 -3.00
N ARG A 351 14.60 -16.23 -2.92
CA ARG A 351 14.55 -15.26 -4.02
C ARG A 351 14.59 -13.84 -3.45
N ILE A 352 15.24 -12.94 -4.18
CA ILE A 352 15.18 -11.51 -3.91
C ILE A 352 14.67 -10.83 -5.17
N TYR A 353 13.52 -10.19 -5.05
CA TYR A 353 12.99 -9.33 -6.11
C TYR A 353 13.42 -7.90 -5.88
N ILE A 354 13.88 -7.27 -6.96
CA ILE A 354 14.31 -5.88 -7.00
C ILE A 354 13.36 -5.18 -7.95
N VAL A 355 12.48 -4.35 -7.41
CA VAL A 355 11.55 -3.54 -8.20
C VAL A 355 12.07 -2.11 -8.24
N ASP A 356 12.23 -1.53 -9.42
CA ASP A 356 12.61 -0.12 -9.52
C ASP A 356 11.51 0.77 -8.93
N ALA A 357 11.89 1.62 -7.97
CA ALA A 357 10.92 2.44 -7.24
C ALA A 357 10.40 3.63 -8.06
N ARG A 358 10.88 3.84 -9.30
CA ARG A 358 10.43 4.90 -10.20
C ARG A 358 9.55 4.38 -11.33
N ASP A 359 9.90 3.26 -11.97
CA ASP A 359 9.13 2.74 -13.12
C ASP A 359 8.39 1.42 -12.85
N GLY A 360 8.73 0.70 -11.79
CA GLY A 360 8.13 -0.60 -11.45
C GLY A 360 8.71 -1.80 -12.19
N SER A 361 9.81 -1.64 -12.94
CA SER A 361 10.53 -2.76 -13.57
C SER A 361 11.03 -3.76 -12.53
N ILE A 362 10.88 -5.06 -12.82
CA ILE A 362 11.14 -6.13 -11.86
C ILE A 362 12.35 -6.95 -12.31
N GLN A 363 13.27 -7.14 -11.37
CA GLN A 363 14.41 -8.04 -11.52
C GLN A 363 14.37 -9.12 -10.43
N LEU A 364 14.84 -10.31 -10.77
CA LEU A 364 14.94 -11.45 -9.87
C LEU A 364 16.39 -11.86 -9.69
N TYR A 365 16.84 -11.83 -8.44
CA TYR A 365 18.06 -12.49 -8.01
C TYR A 365 17.72 -13.80 -7.29
N GLN A 366 18.34 -14.89 -7.72
CA GLN A 366 18.20 -16.20 -7.09
C GLN A 366 19.56 -16.67 -6.59
N PRO A 367 19.78 -16.75 -5.26
CA PRO A 367 21.01 -17.30 -4.71
C PRO A 367 21.19 -18.77 -5.11
N SER A 368 22.45 -19.20 -5.28
CA SER A 368 22.76 -20.61 -5.52
C SER A 368 22.43 -21.44 -4.29
N SER A 369 21.96 -22.68 -4.47
CA SER A 369 21.61 -23.61 -3.38
C SER A 369 22.76 -23.86 -2.39
N THR A 370 24.01 -23.66 -2.82
CA THR A 370 25.23 -23.79 -1.99
C THR A 370 25.59 -22.53 -1.19
N LYS A 371 24.93 -21.39 -1.44
CA LYS A 371 25.13 -20.10 -0.76
C LYS A 371 23.80 -19.61 -0.16
N ALA A 372 23.25 -20.42 0.74
CA ALA A 372 22.01 -20.08 1.43
C ALA A 372 22.18 -18.78 2.24
N LEU A 373 21.41 -17.76 1.89
CA LEU A 373 21.34 -16.52 2.66
C LEU A 373 20.36 -16.74 3.82
N ILE A 374 20.69 -16.20 4.99
CA ILE A 374 19.86 -16.36 6.19
C ILE A 374 18.71 -15.35 6.11
N GLY A 375 17.48 -15.85 6.30
CA GLY A 375 16.28 -15.03 6.37
C GLY A 375 16.25 -14.11 7.61
N PRO A 376 15.45 -13.04 7.59
CA PRO A 376 15.47 -12.03 8.65
C PRO A 376 15.00 -12.59 10.01
N VAL A 377 14.06 -13.54 10.02
CA VAL A 377 13.59 -14.19 11.27
C VAL A 377 14.73 -14.96 11.95
N ARG A 378 15.47 -15.77 11.21
CA ARG A 378 16.58 -16.56 11.76
C ARG A 378 17.78 -15.69 12.14
N ALA A 379 17.98 -14.56 11.46
CA ALA A 379 18.96 -13.57 11.89
C ALA A 379 18.66 -13.03 13.30
N VAL A 380 17.38 -12.81 13.63
CA VAL A 380 16.93 -12.37 14.98
C VAL A 380 17.31 -13.42 16.01
N ASP A 381 17.08 -14.69 15.72
CA ASP A 381 17.37 -15.78 16.64
C ASP A 381 18.87 -15.97 16.88
N TYR A 382 19.70 -15.83 15.83
CA TYR A 382 21.16 -15.87 15.99
C TYR A 382 21.67 -14.75 16.88
N VAL A 383 21.13 -13.53 16.75
CA VAL A 383 21.50 -12.40 17.62
C VAL A 383 21.07 -12.66 19.06
N LYS A 384 19.87 -13.20 19.28
CA LYS A 384 19.39 -13.58 20.61
C LYS A 384 20.30 -14.60 21.28
N GLN A 385 20.71 -15.63 20.53
CA GLN A 385 21.64 -16.66 21.00
C GLN A 385 23.03 -16.09 21.29
N ALA A 386 23.52 -15.17 20.46
CA ALA A 386 24.83 -14.55 20.64
C ALA A 386 24.89 -13.59 21.83
N MET A 387 23.77 -13.00 22.25
CA MET A 387 23.70 -12.11 23.41
C MET A 387 22.66 -12.58 24.45
N PRO A 388 22.91 -13.68 25.17
CA PRO A 388 21.95 -14.26 26.12
C PRO A 388 21.73 -13.42 27.38
N ARG A 389 22.59 -12.43 27.63
CA ARG A 389 22.49 -11.51 28.80
C ARG A 389 21.51 -10.36 28.57
N VAL A 390 21.03 -10.17 27.34
CA VAL A 390 20.06 -9.12 27.01
C VAL A 390 18.66 -9.64 27.31
N ASP A 391 17.85 -8.83 28.00
CA ASP A 391 16.43 -9.15 28.19
C ASP A 391 15.63 -8.87 26.91
N TRP A 392 15.57 -9.90 26.07
CA TRP A 392 14.86 -9.85 24.80
C TRP A 392 13.34 -9.72 24.94
N GLN A 393 12.75 -9.90 26.14
CA GLN A 393 11.30 -9.72 26.33
C GLN A 393 10.90 -8.24 26.26
N THR A 394 11.84 -7.35 26.61
CA THR A 394 11.65 -5.89 26.53
C THR A 394 11.90 -5.31 25.14
N MET A 395 12.34 -6.15 24.20
CA MET A 395 12.90 -5.76 22.91
C MET A 395 12.11 -6.41 21.76
N ARG A 396 11.78 -5.63 20.72
CA ARG A 396 11.18 -6.16 19.48
C ARG A 396 12.09 -5.92 18.29
N ALA A 397 12.21 -6.92 17.41
CA ALA A 397 12.94 -6.77 16.16
C ALA A 397 12.29 -5.70 15.28
N VAL A 398 13.11 -4.94 14.57
CA VAL A 398 12.68 -3.93 13.59
C VAL A 398 13.44 -4.10 12.28
N GLU A 399 13.05 -3.31 11.28
CA GLU A 399 13.55 -3.43 9.91
C GLU A 399 15.08 -3.42 9.77
N PRO A 400 15.62 -4.09 8.75
CA PRO A 400 17.07 -4.15 8.51
C PRO A 400 17.65 -2.80 8.09
N CYS A 401 18.91 -2.57 8.48
CA CYS A 401 19.69 -1.35 8.18
C CYS A 401 20.53 -1.55 6.91
N ASP A 402 20.60 -0.52 6.05
CA ASP A 402 21.25 -0.61 4.72
C ASP A 402 22.74 -0.93 4.81
N ARG A 403 23.43 -0.41 5.84
CA ARG A 403 24.88 -0.64 6.06
C ARG A 403 25.27 -2.12 6.16
N GLU A 404 24.35 -2.99 6.59
CA GLU A 404 24.61 -4.41 6.85
C GLU A 404 23.98 -5.34 5.80
N TRP A 405 23.24 -4.79 4.85
CA TRP A 405 22.71 -5.54 3.70
C TRP A 405 23.85 -6.16 2.89
N ASN A 406 24.95 -5.43 2.67
CA ASN A 406 26.14 -5.97 2.00
C ASN A 406 26.75 -7.17 2.75
N SER A 407 26.72 -7.21 4.09
CA SER A 407 27.20 -8.35 4.87
C SER A 407 26.25 -9.54 4.86
N LEU A 408 24.93 -9.31 4.83
CA LEU A 408 23.92 -10.36 4.68
C LEU A 408 24.01 -11.01 3.30
N LEU A 409 24.32 -10.24 2.25
CA LEU A 409 24.45 -10.72 0.87
C LEU A 409 25.81 -11.34 0.54
N ALA A 410 26.89 -10.93 1.22
CA ALA A 410 28.25 -11.37 0.89
C ALA A 410 28.60 -12.79 1.39
N GLY A 411 27.73 -13.46 2.16
CA GLY A 411 28.01 -14.80 2.69
C GLY A 411 29.27 -14.87 3.57
N THR A 412 29.75 -13.72 4.05
CA THR A 412 30.95 -13.65 4.88
C THR A 412 30.62 -14.00 6.32
N SER A 413 31.38 -14.93 6.88
CA SER A 413 31.31 -15.51 8.24
C SER A 413 31.58 -14.52 9.38
N TYR A 414 31.20 -13.25 9.24
CA TYR A 414 31.19 -12.32 10.35
C TYR A 414 29.93 -12.58 11.18
N PRO A 415 30.04 -12.69 12.52
CA PRO A 415 28.88 -12.90 13.36
C PRO A 415 27.88 -11.77 13.10
N ILE A 416 26.68 -12.13 12.65
CA ILE A 416 25.52 -11.24 12.49
C ILE A 416 25.36 -10.51 13.83
N ARG A 417 25.81 -9.26 13.90
CA ARG A 417 25.89 -8.53 15.17
C ARG A 417 24.67 -7.67 15.46
N CYS A 418 23.82 -7.35 14.48
CA CYS A 418 22.77 -6.35 14.69
C CYS A 418 21.47 -6.60 13.91
N VAL A 419 20.65 -7.50 14.43
CA VAL A 419 19.20 -7.26 14.36
C VAL A 419 18.91 -6.13 15.33
N ARG A 420 18.24 -5.07 14.86
CA ARG A 420 17.90 -3.95 15.75
C ARG A 420 16.66 -4.25 16.53
N TYR A 421 16.70 -3.80 17.78
CA TYR A 421 15.56 -3.90 18.67
C TYR A 421 15.12 -2.52 19.13
N SER A 422 13.81 -2.33 19.27
CA SER A 422 13.24 -1.18 19.97
C SER A 422 12.65 -1.63 21.30
N ILE A 423 12.78 -0.79 22.33
CA ILE A 423 12.18 -1.02 23.65
C ILE A 423 10.65 -0.96 23.51
N ARG A 424 9.97 -1.95 24.10
CA ARG A 424 8.51 -2.00 24.22
C ARG A 424 8.06 -0.98 25.27
N ASP A 425 7.45 0.12 24.82
CA ASP A 425 6.72 1.04 25.71
C ASP A 425 5.27 0.56 25.80
N ASP A 426 4.95 -0.18 26.85
CA ASP A 426 3.56 -0.44 27.20
C ASP A 426 3.01 0.85 27.83
N GLY A 427 2.44 1.73 26.99
CA GLY A 427 1.88 3.03 27.37
C GLY A 427 0.67 2.97 28.29
N GLN A 428 0.72 2.21 29.39
CA GLN A 428 -0.22 2.33 30.49
C GLN A 428 0.16 3.53 31.35
N CYS A 429 -0.30 4.70 30.93
CA CYS A 429 -0.48 5.81 31.84
C CYS A 429 -1.58 5.39 32.85
N ARG A 430 -1.18 4.79 33.98
CA ARG A 430 -2.09 4.57 35.11
C ARG A 430 -2.61 5.93 35.53
N LYS A 431 -3.89 6.20 35.26
CA LYS A 431 -4.64 7.21 36.00
C LYS A 431 -4.57 6.82 37.47
N SER A 432 -3.76 7.53 38.26
CA SER A 432 -3.92 7.54 39.71
C SER A 432 -5.32 8.08 40.00
N LYS A 433 -6.13 7.30 40.70
CA LYS A 433 -7.32 7.81 41.37
C LYS A 433 -6.90 8.71 42.52
#